data_AF-A0A944UM42-F1
#
_entry.id   AF-A0A944UM42-F1
#
_cell.length_a   1.000
_cell.length_b   1.000
_cell.length_c   1.000
_cell.angle_alpha   90.00
_cell.angle_beta   90.00
_cell.angle_gamma   90.00
#
_symmetry.space_group_name_H-M   'P 1'
#
loop_
_entity.id
_entity.type
_entity.pdbx_description
1 polymer ?
#
loop_
_entity_poly.entity_id
_entity_poly.type
_entity_poly.pdbx_seq_one_letter_code
_entity_poly.pdbx_strand_id
1 'polypeptide(L)'
;MKVIVRPFFIFLLILPYCILGNDGFETTVTKKINASAFNETKDSYCKDRVDPNLLTWREDFDKPRLSKSDWTYAKGNSFIHKGNFVAGWGNNELQYYRIGTGKLNTNQNLFIEDGFLKIQPIYHKNKFRKFEFTSARIHSKKKLSFTFPSKITFCFKVPSGIGFWPAFWLMPNKDANWPQGGEIDIMENRGRISNVSSSALHFGFSPQNKGTLVGEALIPGKVRFQDKFHSITLEWLKDEINFYLNNEKDPYFSVSSEMEAFKKFSYPFNSSYYLIINVAAGGIYDDYWVDKAAFCSDEQCSNKLAPDSGRFLIDWIEYQQID
;
A
#
# COMPACT_ATOMS: atom_id res chain seq x y z
N MET A 1 -26.74 26.11 64.72
CA MET A 1 -26.75 24.65 64.44
C MET A 1 -26.89 24.46 62.93
N LYS A 2 -25.77 24.27 62.22
CA LYS A 2 -25.76 23.86 60.81
C LYS A 2 -24.56 22.94 60.60
N VAL A 3 -24.89 21.79 60.05
CA VAL A 3 -24.11 20.55 60.01
C VAL A 3 -23.05 20.63 58.91
N ILE A 4 -21.82 20.22 59.27
CA ILE A 4 -20.70 20.00 58.36
C ILE A 4 -20.90 18.63 57.70
N VAL A 5 -20.98 18.58 56.37
CA VAL A 5 -21.01 17.33 55.60
C VAL A 5 -19.63 17.12 54.98
N ARG A 6 -18.90 16.10 55.42
CA ARG A 6 -17.67 15.60 54.78
C ARG A 6 -18.05 14.51 53.76
N PRO A 7 -17.47 14.46 52.56
CA PRO A 7 -17.68 13.34 51.66
C PRO A 7 -16.79 12.15 52.08
N PHE A 8 -17.39 10.96 52.14
CA PHE A 8 -16.72 9.67 52.29
C PHE A 8 -16.06 9.29 50.96
N PHE A 9 -14.76 8.97 51.00
CA PHE A 9 -14.05 8.30 49.90
C PHE A 9 -14.34 6.80 49.96
N ILE A 10 -14.92 6.24 48.89
CA ILE A 10 -14.97 4.79 48.66
C ILE A 10 -13.81 4.46 47.71
N PHE A 11 -12.79 3.78 48.22
CA PHE A 11 -11.74 3.17 47.41
C PHE A 11 -12.29 1.87 46.83
N LEU A 12 -12.64 1.87 45.54
CA LEU A 12 -12.92 0.64 44.79
C LEU A 12 -11.58 0.13 44.24
N LEU A 13 -11.02 -0.90 44.86
CA LEU A 13 -9.85 -1.64 44.36
C LEU A 13 -10.29 -2.47 43.15
N ILE A 14 -10.03 -1.96 41.94
CA ILE A 14 -10.17 -2.73 40.71
C ILE A 14 -8.83 -3.45 40.48
N LEU A 15 -8.80 -4.75 40.76
CA LEU A 15 -7.72 -5.64 40.31
C LEU A 15 -7.72 -5.69 38.77
N PRO A 16 -6.60 -5.46 38.09
CA PRO A 16 -6.55 -5.63 36.65
C PRO A 16 -6.58 -7.13 36.35
N TYR A 17 -7.63 -7.56 35.67
CA TYR A 17 -7.66 -8.83 34.95
C TYR A 17 -6.48 -8.82 33.96
N CYS A 18 -5.55 -9.76 34.13
CA CYS A 18 -4.44 -9.99 33.21
C CYS A 18 -5.04 -10.56 31.92
N ILE A 19 -5.36 -9.69 30.95
CA ILE A 19 -5.68 -10.08 29.59
C ILE A 19 -4.37 -10.57 28.96
N LEU A 20 -4.37 -11.82 28.48
CA LEU A 20 -3.29 -12.44 27.71
C LEU A 20 -2.65 -11.41 26.77
N GLY A 21 -1.37 -11.09 27.04
CA GLY A 21 -0.67 -9.97 26.44
C GLY A 21 -0.62 -10.05 24.91
N ASN A 22 -1.19 -9.03 24.26
CA ASN A 22 -0.97 -8.79 22.84
C ASN A 22 0.41 -8.15 22.71
N ASP A 23 1.44 -8.98 22.54
CA ASP A 23 2.86 -8.58 22.58
C ASP A 23 3.34 -7.86 21.29
N GLY A 24 2.43 -7.58 20.36
CA GLY A 24 2.75 -6.82 19.16
C GLY A 24 2.95 -5.33 19.41
N PHE A 25 3.61 -4.65 18.48
CA PHE A 25 3.78 -3.19 18.51
C PHE A 25 3.65 -2.58 17.13
N GLU A 26 3.38 -1.28 17.10
CA GLU A 26 3.45 -0.44 15.90
C GLU A 26 4.20 0.84 16.25
N THR A 27 5.07 1.28 15.36
CA THR A 27 5.80 2.55 15.51
C THR A 27 5.74 3.30 14.20
N THR A 28 5.40 4.59 14.28
CA THR A 28 5.32 5.47 13.12
C THR A 28 6.33 6.60 13.27
N VAL A 29 7.10 6.82 12.23
CA VAL A 29 7.95 8.00 12.07
C VAL A 29 7.46 8.80 10.87
N THR A 30 7.38 10.12 11.01
CA THR A 30 6.97 11.00 9.91
C THR A 30 8.11 11.96 9.58
N LYS A 31 8.58 11.96 8.33
CA LYS A 31 9.55 12.94 7.82
C LYS A 31 8.83 13.97 6.96
N LYS A 32 9.03 15.25 7.29
CA LYS A 32 8.63 16.36 6.43
C LYS A 32 9.61 16.50 5.27
N ILE A 33 9.10 16.53 4.05
CA ILE A 33 9.89 16.69 2.83
C ILE A 33 9.57 18.06 2.24
N ASN A 34 10.50 19.00 2.37
CA ASN A 34 10.37 20.37 1.88
C ASN A 34 11.30 20.62 0.68
N ALA A 35 11.23 19.74 -0.32
CA ALA A 35 12.00 19.86 -1.55
C ALA A 35 11.71 21.19 -2.24
N SER A 36 12.73 21.90 -2.72
CA SER A 36 12.57 23.13 -3.50
C SER A 36 11.72 22.91 -4.75
N ALA A 37 11.77 21.71 -5.32
CA ALA A 37 10.97 21.29 -6.46
C ALA A 37 9.47 21.52 -6.25
N PHE A 38 8.94 21.39 -5.02
CA PHE A 38 7.53 21.65 -4.72
C PHE A 38 7.11 23.13 -4.82
N ASN A 39 8.05 24.04 -5.06
CA ASN A 39 7.76 25.44 -5.41
C ASN A 39 7.55 25.65 -6.91
N GLU A 40 7.91 24.67 -7.74
CA GLU A 40 7.79 24.74 -9.20
C GLU A 40 6.45 24.15 -9.64
N THR A 41 5.88 24.70 -10.71
CA THR A 41 4.68 24.11 -11.32
C THR A 41 5.12 23.00 -12.26
N LYS A 42 5.01 21.75 -11.82
CA LYS A 42 5.35 20.54 -12.58
C LYS A 42 4.14 19.61 -12.68
N ASP A 43 4.08 18.81 -13.74
CA ASP A 43 3.07 17.75 -13.88
C ASP A 43 3.49 16.43 -13.23
N SER A 44 4.79 16.25 -13.06
CA SER A 44 5.39 15.10 -12.39
C SER A 44 6.58 15.53 -11.53
N TYR A 45 6.68 14.92 -10.36
CA TYR A 45 7.84 14.93 -9.47
C TYR A 45 8.55 13.57 -9.45
N CYS A 46 8.20 12.66 -10.36
CA CYS A 46 8.89 11.40 -10.46
C CYS A 46 10.38 11.61 -10.72
N LYS A 47 11.17 10.72 -10.13
CA LYS A 47 12.60 10.61 -10.35
C LYS A 47 12.92 10.37 -11.82
N ASP A 48 14.09 10.84 -12.24
CA ASP A 48 14.59 10.58 -13.59
C ASP A 48 14.78 9.07 -13.80
N ARG A 49 14.42 8.61 -14.99
CA ARG A 49 14.50 7.20 -15.40
C ARG A 49 15.96 6.74 -15.40
N VAL A 50 16.19 5.51 -14.94
CA VAL A 50 17.52 4.89 -15.01
C VAL A 50 17.83 4.49 -16.46
N ASP A 51 19.11 4.47 -16.83
CA ASP A 51 19.52 3.90 -18.13
C ASP A 51 18.94 2.48 -18.27
N PRO A 52 18.16 2.21 -19.32
CA PRO A 52 17.62 0.89 -19.64
C PRO A 52 18.59 -0.29 -19.50
N ASN A 53 19.86 -0.08 -19.82
CA ASN A 53 20.88 -1.13 -19.80
C ASN A 53 21.29 -1.53 -18.39
N LEU A 54 20.96 -0.71 -17.39
CA LEU A 54 21.20 -0.99 -15.97
C LEU A 54 20.00 -1.67 -15.30
N LEU A 55 18.84 -1.74 -15.98
CA LEU A 55 17.63 -2.32 -15.42
C LEU A 55 17.58 -3.83 -15.62
N THR A 56 17.32 -4.56 -14.54
CA THR A 56 17.06 -6.01 -14.59
C THR A 56 15.66 -6.29 -15.14
N TRP A 57 14.69 -5.43 -14.82
CA TRP A 57 13.33 -5.51 -15.33
C TRP A 57 12.68 -4.13 -15.30
N ARG A 58 11.75 -3.88 -16.22
CA ARG A 58 10.90 -2.69 -16.20
C ARG A 58 9.53 -2.97 -16.80
N GLU A 59 8.57 -2.14 -16.45
CA GLU A 59 7.24 -2.10 -17.06
C GLU A 59 6.86 -0.65 -17.35
N ASP A 60 6.61 -0.37 -18.63
CA ASP A 60 6.32 0.96 -19.17
C ASP A 60 4.83 1.13 -19.52
N PHE A 61 4.04 0.04 -19.47
CA PHE A 61 2.62 0.04 -19.82
C PHE A 61 2.29 0.64 -21.21
N ASP A 62 3.24 0.62 -22.15
CA ASP A 62 3.06 1.08 -23.53
C ASP A 62 2.08 0.23 -24.35
N LYS A 63 1.76 -0.98 -23.87
CA LYS A 63 0.87 -1.92 -24.55
C LYS A 63 -0.47 -1.96 -23.82
N PRO A 64 -1.62 -1.93 -24.53
CA PRO A 64 -2.95 -1.91 -23.92
C PRO A 64 -3.36 -3.28 -23.32
N ARG A 65 -2.38 -4.15 -23.01
CA ARG A 65 -2.59 -5.50 -22.49
C ARG A 65 -1.76 -5.73 -21.25
N LEU A 66 -2.35 -6.33 -20.22
CA LEU A 66 -1.60 -6.73 -19.04
C LEU A 66 -0.86 -8.05 -19.31
N SER A 67 0.46 -8.02 -19.17
CA SER A 67 1.33 -9.18 -19.40
C SER A 67 0.96 -10.37 -18.51
N LYS A 68 0.62 -11.51 -19.13
CA LYS A 68 0.36 -12.77 -18.40
C LYS A 68 1.63 -13.45 -17.94
N SER A 69 2.80 -13.15 -18.51
CA SER A 69 4.08 -13.67 -18.01
C SER A 69 4.45 -13.05 -16.68
N ASP A 70 4.00 -11.83 -16.42
CA ASP A 70 4.46 -11.04 -15.28
C ASP A 70 3.39 -10.98 -14.18
N TRP A 71 2.11 -10.91 -14.55
CA TRP A 71 1.02 -10.61 -13.62
C TRP A 71 -0.04 -11.70 -13.53
N THR A 72 -0.50 -11.96 -12.31
CA THR A 72 -1.67 -12.79 -11.99
C THR A 72 -2.68 -11.96 -11.22
N TYR A 73 -3.97 -12.06 -11.57
CA TYR A 73 -5.04 -11.43 -10.81
C TYR A 73 -5.38 -12.23 -9.55
N ALA A 74 -5.52 -11.54 -8.43
CA ALA A 74 -6.31 -12.03 -7.31
C ALA A 74 -7.81 -11.86 -7.62
N LYS A 75 -8.64 -12.74 -7.05
CA LYS A 75 -10.08 -12.75 -7.29
C LYS A 75 -10.85 -12.81 -5.98
N GLY A 76 -11.88 -11.99 -5.87
CA GLY A 76 -12.80 -11.99 -4.74
C GLY A 76 -12.44 -11.03 -3.63
N ASN A 77 -13.00 -11.28 -2.45
CA ASN A 77 -12.87 -10.45 -1.26
C ASN A 77 -12.21 -11.25 -0.11
N SER A 78 -11.40 -12.25 -0.45
CA SER A 78 -10.97 -13.24 0.53
C SER A 78 -9.78 -14.05 0.05
N PHE A 79 -9.09 -14.67 1.00
CA PHE A 79 -8.10 -15.71 0.74
C PHE A 79 -8.26 -16.86 1.75
N ILE A 80 -7.53 -17.96 1.49
CA ILE A 80 -7.46 -19.10 2.41
C ILE A 80 -6.14 -19.02 3.19
N HIS A 81 -6.22 -19.07 4.51
CA HIS A 81 -5.07 -19.16 5.40
C HIS A 81 -5.19 -20.40 6.28
N LYS A 82 -4.28 -21.38 6.11
CA LYS A 82 -4.29 -22.65 6.85
C LYS A 82 -5.66 -23.36 6.83
N GLY A 83 -6.30 -23.40 5.66
CA GLY A 83 -7.62 -24.00 5.49
C GLY A 83 -8.80 -23.11 5.93
N ASN A 84 -8.55 -21.98 6.59
CA ASN A 84 -9.60 -21.06 7.03
C ASN A 84 -9.85 -19.98 5.98
N PHE A 85 -11.12 -19.64 5.78
CA PHE A 85 -11.53 -18.54 4.93
C PHE A 85 -11.34 -17.21 5.66
N VAL A 86 -10.56 -16.31 5.07
CA VAL A 86 -10.33 -14.96 5.59
C VAL A 86 -11.05 -13.96 4.69
N ALA A 87 -12.11 -13.35 5.21
CA ALA A 87 -12.90 -12.33 4.51
C ALA A 87 -12.24 -10.95 4.56
N GLY A 88 -12.65 -10.03 3.66
CA GLY A 88 -12.15 -8.66 3.61
C GLY A 88 -10.63 -8.56 3.46
N TRP A 89 -10.00 -9.59 2.86
CA TRP A 89 -8.54 -9.73 2.77
C TRP A 89 -7.79 -9.58 4.10
N GLY A 90 -8.45 -9.87 5.23
CA GLY A 90 -7.87 -9.75 6.57
C GLY A 90 -7.95 -8.33 7.15
N ASN A 91 -8.33 -7.35 6.34
CA ASN A 91 -8.35 -5.93 6.69
C ASN A 91 -9.76 -5.31 6.58
N ASN A 92 -10.82 -6.13 6.62
CA ASN A 92 -12.20 -5.69 6.49
C ASN A 92 -12.47 -4.85 5.22
N GLU A 93 -11.75 -5.14 4.14
CA GLU A 93 -11.89 -4.49 2.84
C GLU A 93 -13.24 -4.84 2.19
N LEU A 94 -13.86 -3.89 1.46
CA LEU A 94 -15.24 -4.04 0.95
C LEU A 94 -15.34 -4.54 -0.50
N GLN A 95 -14.26 -4.47 -1.27
CA GLN A 95 -14.26 -4.72 -2.70
C GLN A 95 -14.16 -6.20 -3.07
N TYR A 96 -14.81 -6.55 -4.17
CA TYR A 96 -14.53 -7.79 -4.91
C TYR A 96 -13.47 -7.52 -5.98
N TYR A 97 -12.28 -8.11 -5.84
CA TYR A 97 -11.26 -8.04 -6.89
C TYR A 97 -11.68 -8.86 -8.12
N ARG A 98 -11.65 -8.24 -9.30
CA ARG A 98 -12.04 -8.86 -10.57
C ARG A 98 -10.83 -9.22 -11.41
N ILE A 99 -10.93 -10.34 -12.13
CA ILE A 99 -9.89 -10.83 -13.04
C ILE A 99 -10.02 -10.20 -14.42
N GLY A 100 -8.89 -9.99 -15.09
CA GLY A 100 -8.86 -9.64 -16.51
C GLY A 100 -9.32 -10.82 -17.39
N THR A 101 -9.87 -10.51 -18.56
CA THR A 101 -10.33 -11.52 -19.53
C THR A 101 -9.93 -11.14 -20.95
N GLY A 102 -10.16 -12.05 -21.90
CA GLY A 102 -9.90 -11.81 -23.31
C GLY A 102 -8.42 -11.65 -23.68
N LYS A 103 -8.19 -11.08 -24.87
CA LYS A 103 -6.86 -10.90 -25.46
C LYS A 103 -6.02 -9.86 -24.73
N LEU A 104 -6.66 -8.80 -24.23
CA LEU A 104 -5.97 -7.73 -23.50
C LEU A 104 -5.65 -8.11 -22.05
N ASN A 105 -6.32 -9.13 -21.48
CA ASN A 105 -6.15 -9.51 -20.09
C ASN A 105 -6.45 -8.36 -19.12
N THR A 106 -7.44 -7.52 -19.45
CA THR A 106 -7.89 -6.35 -18.70
C THR A 106 -9.38 -6.45 -18.37
N ASN A 107 -9.91 -5.51 -17.59
CA ASN A 107 -11.35 -5.33 -17.32
C ASN A 107 -11.62 -3.87 -16.89
N GLN A 108 -12.88 -3.53 -16.61
CA GLN A 108 -13.30 -2.19 -16.13
C GLN A 108 -12.64 -1.72 -14.82
N ASN A 109 -12.00 -2.60 -14.05
CA ASN A 109 -11.28 -2.26 -12.82
C ASN A 109 -9.76 -2.18 -13.00
N LEU A 110 -9.21 -2.74 -14.09
CA LEU A 110 -7.80 -2.64 -14.44
C LEU A 110 -7.64 -2.72 -15.95
N PHE A 111 -7.12 -1.64 -16.51
CA PHE A 111 -6.85 -1.51 -17.93
C PHE A 111 -5.60 -0.66 -18.15
N ILE A 112 -5.06 -0.71 -19.37
CA ILE A 112 -3.91 0.09 -19.77
C ILE A 112 -4.36 1.01 -20.89
N GLU A 113 -4.21 2.30 -20.68
CA GLU A 113 -4.67 3.37 -21.57
C GLU A 113 -3.79 4.60 -21.35
N ASP A 114 -3.49 5.34 -22.42
CA ASP A 114 -2.63 6.54 -22.39
C ASP A 114 -1.23 6.32 -21.80
N GLY A 115 -0.68 5.10 -21.94
CA GLY A 115 0.62 4.73 -21.36
C GLY A 115 0.59 4.47 -19.85
N PHE A 116 -0.59 4.41 -19.22
CA PHE A 116 -0.73 4.15 -17.79
C PHE A 116 -1.42 2.82 -17.53
N LEU A 117 -0.92 2.06 -16.55
CA LEU A 117 -1.77 1.09 -15.86
C LEU A 117 -2.74 1.86 -14.95
N LYS A 118 -4.04 1.69 -15.21
CA LYS A 118 -5.11 2.33 -14.45
C LYS A 118 -5.85 1.27 -13.63
N ILE A 119 -5.84 1.38 -12.30
CA ILE A 119 -6.74 0.61 -11.43
C ILE A 119 -7.92 1.51 -11.01
N GLN A 120 -9.13 1.08 -11.35
CA GLN A 120 -10.37 1.83 -11.15
C GLN A 120 -11.31 1.07 -10.20
N PRO A 121 -11.35 1.43 -8.91
CA PRO A 121 -12.40 0.97 -8.03
C PRO A 121 -13.77 1.53 -8.46
N ILE A 122 -14.77 0.66 -8.55
CA ILE A 122 -16.13 1.01 -8.99
C ILE A 122 -17.12 0.67 -7.89
N TYR A 123 -17.98 1.64 -7.56
CA TYR A 123 -19.16 1.45 -6.73
C TYR A 123 -20.36 1.00 -7.58
N HIS A 124 -21.03 -0.06 -7.14
CA HIS A 124 -22.16 -0.68 -7.81
C HIS A 124 -23.42 -0.52 -6.96
N LYS A 125 -24.33 0.36 -7.37
CA LYS A 125 -25.64 0.52 -6.73
C LYS A 125 -26.42 -0.80 -6.65
N ASN A 126 -26.33 -1.63 -7.70
CA ASN A 126 -27.02 -2.92 -7.79
C ASN A 126 -26.18 -4.12 -7.30
N LYS A 127 -25.02 -3.88 -6.66
CA LYS A 127 -24.04 -4.89 -6.20
C LYS A 127 -23.51 -5.83 -7.28
N PHE A 128 -22.20 -6.10 -7.26
CA PHE A 128 -21.57 -7.15 -8.04
C PHE A 128 -21.36 -8.39 -7.17
N ARG A 129 -22.05 -9.51 -7.47
CA ARG A 129 -21.94 -10.78 -6.72
C ARG A 129 -22.08 -10.63 -5.20
N LYS A 130 -22.95 -9.71 -4.74
CA LYS A 130 -23.20 -9.25 -3.34
C LYS A 130 -22.32 -8.11 -2.81
N PHE A 131 -21.30 -7.69 -3.53
CA PHE A 131 -20.38 -6.63 -3.11
C PHE A 131 -20.77 -5.29 -3.74
N GLU A 132 -20.79 -4.24 -2.94
CA GLU A 132 -21.03 -2.87 -3.43
C GLU A 132 -19.83 -2.29 -4.18
N PHE A 133 -18.63 -2.82 -3.96
CA PHE A 133 -17.40 -2.33 -4.57
C PHE A 133 -16.72 -3.42 -5.39
N THR A 134 -16.10 -3.02 -6.48
CA THR A 134 -15.16 -3.84 -7.25
C THR A 134 -13.87 -3.09 -7.45
N SER A 135 -12.76 -3.81 -7.58
CA SER A 135 -11.45 -3.24 -7.86
C SER A 135 -10.57 -4.31 -8.53
N ALA A 136 -9.28 -4.05 -8.64
CA ALA A 136 -8.27 -5.03 -9.06
C ALA A 136 -7.11 -5.16 -8.06
N ARG A 137 -6.57 -6.36 -8.01
CA ARG A 137 -5.33 -6.72 -7.32
C ARG A 137 -4.56 -7.68 -8.22
N ILE A 138 -3.34 -7.32 -8.57
CA ILE A 138 -2.43 -8.14 -9.35
C ILE A 138 -1.18 -8.45 -8.55
N HIS A 139 -0.55 -9.59 -8.84
CA HIS A 139 0.69 -9.99 -8.19
C HIS A 139 1.62 -10.76 -9.14
N SER A 140 2.93 -10.69 -8.86
CA SER A 140 3.97 -11.37 -9.63
C SER A 140 4.40 -12.72 -9.05
N LYS A 141 3.68 -13.26 -8.05
CA LYS A 141 4.02 -14.55 -7.42
C LYS A 141 4.28 -15.64 -8.47
N LYS A 142 5.44 -16.30 -8.39
CA LYS A 142 5.94 -17.33 -9.35
C LYS A 142 6.20 -16.84 -10.78
N LYS A 143 6.33 -15.52 -10.98
CA LYS A 143 6.53 -14.88 -12.29
C LYS A 143 7.73 -13.94 -12.27
N LEU A 144 7.68 -12.91 -11.42
CA LEU A 144 8.79 -12.01 -11.15
C LEU A 144 9.16 -12.07 -9.68
N SER A 145 10.46 -12.02 -9.42
CA SER A 145 11.06 -12.07 -8.09
C SER A 145 11.98 -10.89 -7.90
N PHE A 146 11.86 -10.24 -6.75
CA PHE A 146 12.66 -9.08 -6.34
C PHE A 146 13.46 -9.45 -5.09
N THR A 147 14.73 -9.04 -5.02
CA THR A 147 15.59 -9.32 -3.88
C THR A 147 16.69 -8.27 -3.74
N PHE A 148 17.32 -8.19 -2.57
CA PHE A 148 18.48 -7.34 -2.32
C PHE A 148 19.76 -7.92 -2.98
N PRO A 149 20.82 -7.13 -3.18
CA PRO A 149 20.81 -5.67 -3.19
C PRO A 149 20.11 -5.11 -4.45
N SER A 150 19.12 -4.23 -4.28
CA SER A 150 18.37 -3.67 -5.41
C SER A 150 17.70 -2.33 -5.14
N LYS A 151 17.21 -1.72 -6.22
CA LYS A 151 16.27 -0.60 -6.21
C LYS A 151 15.01 -0.96 -6.97
N ILE A 152 13.85 -0.65 -6.39
CA ILE A 152 12.55 -0.72 -7.07
C ILE A 152 11.92 0.66 -7.03
N THR A 153 11.64 1.24 -8.19
CA THR A 153 11.05 2.58 -8.28
C THR A 153 9.74 2.53 -9.04
N PHE A 154 8.74 3.23 -8.52
CA PHE A 154 7.41 3.36 -9.13
C PHE A 154 7.15 4.83 -9.39
N CYS A 155 6.57 5.18 -10.55
CA CYS A 155 5.99 6.50 -10.79
C CYS A 155 4.47 6.39 -10.89
N PHE A 156 3.77 7.16 -10.07
CA PHE A 156 2.34 6.96 -9.84
C PHE A 156 1.61 8.23 -9.43
N LYS A 157 0.27 8.19 -9.56
CA LYS A 157 -0.66 9.19 -9.04
C LYS A 157 -1.86 8.46 -8.42
N VAL A 158 -2.27 8.84 -7.21
CA VAL A 158 -3.27 8.10 -6.42
C VAL A 158 -4.69 8.67 -6.60
N PRO A 159 -5.76 7.85 -6.43
CA PRO A 159 -7.13 8.36 -6.48
C PRO A 159 -7.43 9.29 -5.30
N SER A 160 -8.37 10.21 -5.49
CA SER A 160 -8.85 11.14 -4.46
C SER A 160 -10.20 10.74 -3.90
N GLY A 161 -10.29 10.71 -2.56
CA GLY A 161 -11.54 10.54 -1.83
C GLY A 161 -11.46 9.53 -0.69
N ILE A 162 -12.48 9.55 0.14
CA ILE A 162 -12.55 8.75 1.37
C ILE A 162 -12.80 7.28 1.04
N GLY A 163 -11.96 6.40 1.56
CA GLY A 163 -12.07 4.95 1.41
C GLY A 163 -11.20 4.36 0.31
N PHE A 164 -10.46 5.15 -0.48
CA PHE A 164 -9.45 4.57 -1.38
C PHE A 164 -8.19 4.19 -0.62
N TRP A 165 -7.70 2.97 -0.85
CA TRP A 165 -6.44 2.47 -0.31
C TRP A 165 -5.59 1.82 -1.42
N PRO A 166 -4.93 2.63 -2.27
CA PRO A 166 -3.92 2.15 -3.23
C PRO A 166 -2.66 1.66 -2.51
N ALA A 167 -2.04 0.60 -3.04
CA ALA A 167 -0.81 0.04 -2.48
C ALA A 167 0.13 -0.57 -3.53
N PHE A 168 1.43 -0.43 -3.26
CA PHE A 168 2.53 -1.24 -3.82
C PHE A 168 3.21 -1.96 -2.66
N TRP A 169 3.27 -3.28 -2.70
CA TRP A 169 3.81 -4.05 -1.58
C TRP A 169 4.36 -5.39 -2.02
N LEU A 170 5.25 -5.92 -1.19
CA LEU A 170 5.98 -7.15 -1.46
C LEU A 170 5.63 -8.20 -0.42
N MET A 171 5.43 -9.43 -0.90
CA MET A 171 5.26 -10.62 -0.05
C MET A 171 6.30 -11.69 -0.40
N PRO A 172 6.72 -12.53 0.56
CA PRO A 172 7.80 -13.49 0.37
C PRO A 172 7.44 -14.54 -0.68
N ASN A 173 8.39 -14.89 -1.54
CA ASN A 173 8.21 -15.98 -2.51
C ASN A 173 8.09 -17.35 -1.84
N LYS A 174 8.80 -17.54 -0.73
CA LYS A 174 8.67 -18.73 0.11
C LYS A 174 7.30 -18.74 0.78
N ASP A 175 6.68 -19.92 0.87
CA ASP A 175 5.45 -20.06 1.62
C ASP A 175 5.76 -19.98 3.12
N ALA A 176 5.46 -18.82 3.70
CA ALA A 176 5.64 -18.53 5.12
C ALA A 176 4.32 -18.01 5.69
N ASN A 177 4.07 -18.29 6.98
CA ASN A 177 2.93 -17.70 7.66
C ASN A 177 3.16 -16.20 7.85
N TRP A 178 2.17 -15.38 7.55
CA TRP A 178 2.27 -13.96 7.87
C TRP A 178 2.25 -13.74 9.39
N PRO A 179 3.08 -12.85 9.96
CA PRO A 179 4.09 -12.00 9.31
C PRO A 179 5.53 -12.57 9.35
N GLN A 180 5.72 -13.87 9.61
CA GLN A 180 7.04 -14.50 9.77
C GLN A 180 7.93 -14.36 8.53
N GLY A 181 7.32 -14.40 7.35
CA GLY A 181 8.03 -14.21 6.10
C GLY A 181 8.33 -12.76 5.75
N GLY A 182 7.89 -11.80 6.56
CA GLY A 182 7.95 -10.37 6.29
C GLY A 182 6.91 -9.88 5.28
N GLU A 183 6.60 -8.60 5.32
CA GLU A 183 5.85 -7.84 4.32
C GLU A 183 6.53 -6.47 4.17
N ILE A 184 6.74 -6.02 2.93
CA ILE A 184 7.34 -4.71 2.65
C ILE A 184 6.34 -3.88 1.86
N ASP A 185 5.71 -2.92 2.52
CA ASP A 185 4.80 -1.97 1.90
C ASP A 185 5.61 -0.78 1.40
N ILE A 186 5.84 -0.76 0.10
CA ILE A 186 6.61 0.29 -0.57
C ILE A 186 5.82 1.59 -0.56
N MET A 187 4.52 1.50 -0.84
CA MET A 187 3.61 2.64 -0.75
C MET A 187 2.24 2.17 -0.33
N GLU A 188 1.67 2.85 0.66
CA GLU A 188 0.25 2.87 0.97
C GLU A 188 -0.21 4.31 1.12
N ASN A 189 -1.32 4.66 0.46
CA ASN A 189 -1.92 5.98 0.60
C ASN A 189 -3.39 5.84 1.02
N ARG A 190 -3.86 6.82 1.79
CA ARG A 190 -5.28 7.04 2.07
C ARG A 190 -5.78 8.08 1.09
N GLY A 191 -6.78 7.77 0.27
CA GLY A 191 -7.26 8.70 -0.77
C GLY A 191 -7.79 10.03 -0.24
N ARG A 192 -8.18 10.09 1.05
CA ARG A 192 -8.58 11.32 1.74
C ARG A 192 -7.42 12.18 2.22
N ILE A 193 -6.22 11.61 2.39
CA ILE A 193 -5.03 12.32 2.85
C ILE A 193 -4.19 12.66 1.63
N SER A 194 -4.09 13.95 1.32
CA SER A 194 -3.54 14.41 0.05
C SER A 194 -2.04 14.53 -0.02
N ASN A 195 -1.40 14.72 1.12
CA ASN A 195 0.00 15.11 1.22
C ASN A 195 0.80 14.15 2.11
N VAL A 196 0.31 12.93 2.35
CA VAL A 196 1.02 11.87 3.05
C VAL A 196 1.05 10.61 2.20
N SER A 197 2.23 10.00 2.11
CA SER A 197 2.44 8.65 1.59
C SER A 197 3.12 7.84 2.69
N SER A 198 2.70 6.59 2.87
CA SER A 198 3.22 5.70 3.91
C SER A 198 4.00 4.54 3.30
N SER A 199 5.01 4.05 4.02
CA SER A 199 5.65 2.76 3.80
C SER A 199 5.67 2.01 5.12
N ALA A 200 5.62 0.68 5.07
CA ALA A 200 5.60 -0.12 6.27
C ALA A 200 6.38 -1.42 6.10
N LEU A 201 6.84 -1.96 7.22
CA LEU A 201 7.42 -3.29 7.33
C LEU A 201 6.66 -4.06 8.41
N HIS A 202 6.11 -5.22 8.04
CA HIS A 202 5.48 -6.14 9.01
C HIS A 202 6.34 -7.39 9.19
N PHE A 203 6.51 -7.80 10.44
CA PHE A 203 7.32 -8.95 10.82
C PHE A 203 6.89 -9.52 12.17
N GLY A 204 7.26 -10.76 12.48
CA GLY A 204 7.01 -11.38 13.79
C GLY A 204 6.45 -12.79 13.69
N PHE A 205 5.92 -13.32 14.79
CA PHE A 205 5.58 -14.74 14.90
C PHE A 205 4.17 -15.07 14.41
N SER A 206 3.23 -14.16 14.60
CA SER A 206 1.82 -14.34 14.24
C SER A 206 1.10 -13.00 14.11
N PRO A 207 -0.13 -12.95 13.56
CA PRO A 207 -0.89 -11.71 13.50
C PRO A 207 -1.07 -10.99 14.85
N GLN A 208 -1.14 -11.76 15.94
CA GLN A 208 -1.29 -11.26 17.31
C GLN A 208 0.06 -10.94 17.99
N ASN A 209 1.18 -11.38 17.43
CA ASN A 209 2.52 -11.14 17.98
C ASN A 209 3.46 -10.71 16.85
N LYS A 210 3.31 -9.45 16.45
CA LYS A 210 4.01 -8.84 15.32
C LYS A 210 4.54 -7.45 15.66
N GLY A 211 5.63 -7.07 15.00
CA GLY A 211 6.06 -5.68 14.87
C GLY A 211 5.55 -5.10 13.56
N THR A 212 5.15 -3.83 13.61
CA THR A 212 4.96 -2.97 12.45
C THR A 212 5.86 -1.75 12.61
N LEU A 213 6.69 -1.46 11.61
CA LEU A 213 7.42 -0.20 11.51
C LEU A 213 6.85 0.59 10.33
N VAL A 214 6.43 1.83 10.57
CA VAL A 214 5.80 2.70 9.57
C VAL A 214 6.64 3.96 9.40
N GLY A 215 6.87 4.34 8.15
CA GLY A 215 7.46 5.61 7.78
C GLY A 215 6.53 6.41 6.88
N GLU A 216 6.25 7.65 7.25
CA GLU A 216 5.40 8.56 6.49
C GLU A 216 6.22 9.71 5.88
N ALA A 217 6.05 9.92 4.57
CA ALA A 217 6.52 11.11 3.88
C ALA A 217 5.41 12.17 3.88
N LEU A 218 5.65 13.29 4.56
CA LEU A 218 4.74 14.44 4.60
C LEU A 218 5.23 15.56 3.69
N ILE A 219 4.49 15.85 2.62
CA ILE A 219 4.81 16.93 1.66
C ILE A 219 3.99 18.21 1.95
N PRO A 220 4.38 19.38 1.43
CA PRO A 220 3.62 20.62 1.61
C PRO A 220 2.21 20.49 1.01
N GLY A 221 1.18 20.93 1.74
CA GLY A 221 -0.23 20.74 1.33
C GLY A 221 -0.67 21.43 0.03
N LYS A 222 0.20 22.27 -0.56
CA LYS A 222 0.01 22.84 -1.91
C LYS A 222 0.32 21.86 -3.05
N VAL A 223 0.99 20.74 -2.73
CA VAL A 223 1.24 19.62 -3.64
C VAL A 223 0.50 18.40 -3.10
N ARG A 224 -0.08 17.60 -4.00
CA ARG A 224 -0.93 16.47 -3.64
C ARG A 224 -0.59 15.26 -4.48
N PHE A 225 -0.52 14.10 -3.83
CA PHE A 225 -0.34 12.79 -4.49
C PHE A 225 -1.48 12.45 -5.46
N GLN A 226 -2.63 13.12 -5.34
CA GLN A 226 -3.78 12.94 -6.23
C GLN A 226 -3.72 13.74 -7.53
N ASP A 227 -2.96 14.84 -7.53
CA ASP A 227 -2.99 15.79 -8.64
C ASP A 227 -1.77 15.63 -9.55
N LYS A 228 -0.63 15.22 -8.99
CA LYS A 228 0.66 15.12 -9.67
C LYS A 228 1.23 13.72 -9.56
N PHE A 229 2.04 13.34 -10.55
CA PHE A 229 2.81 12.09 -10.45
C PHE A 229 3.96 12.27 -9.45
N HIS A 230 4.20 11.24 -8.65
CA HIS A 230 5.29 11.14 -7.68
C HIS A 230 5.96 9.79 -7.85
N SER A 231 7.23 9.70 -7.47
CA SER A 231 7.90 8.41 -7.41
C SER A 231 8.25 8.01 -6.00
N ILE A 232 8.14 6.73 -5.69
CA ILE A 232 8.74 6.12 -4.50
C ILE A 232 9.78 5.11 -4.94
N THR A 233 10.95 5.15 -4.30
CA THR A 233 12.01 4.17 -4.45
C THR A 233 12.16 3.37 -3.17
N LEU A 234 12.10 2.05 -3.26
CA LEU A 234 12.68 1.13 -2.28
C LEU A 234 14.14 0.88 -2.69
N GLU A 235 15.10 1.28 -1.87
CA GLU A 235 16.46 0.74 -1.92
C GLU A 235 16.55 -0.34 -0.86
N TRP A 236 16.85 -1.56 -1.30
CA TRP A 236 16.86 -2.74 -0.45
C TRP A 236 18.24 -3.36 -0.50
N LEU A 237 18.97 -3.20 0.58
CA LEU A 237 20.29 -3.77 0.77
C LEU A 237 20.19 -5.01 1.66
N LYS A 238 21.31 -5.71 1.79
CA LYS A 238 21.40 -6.73 2.83
C LYS A 238 21.31 -6.04 4.19
N ASP A 239 20.43 -6.51 5.07
CA ASP A 239 20.28 -6.01 6.44
C ASP A 239 19.78 -4.55 6.58
N GLU A 240 19.42 -3.88 5.47
CA GLU A 240 18.93 -2.50 5.46
C GLU A 240 17.90 -2.25 4.36
N ILE A 241 16.87 -1.46 4.67
CA ILE A 241 15.81 -1.01 3.76
C ILE A 241 15.63 0.50 3.90
N ASN A 242 15.67 1.20 2.77
CA ASN A 242 15.53 2.66 2.69
C ASN A 242 14.43 3.04 1.68
N PHE A 243 13.55 3.96 2.07
CA PHE A 243 12.50 4.49 1.21
C PHE A 243 12.74 5.96 0.89
N TYR A 244 12.65 6.29 -0.40
CA TYR A 244 12.86 7.63 -0.93
C TYR A 244 11.62 8.11 -1.66
N LEU A 245 11.33 9.40 -1.54
CA LEU A 245 10.30 10.07 -2.32
C LEU A 245 10.96 10.94 -3.38
N ASN A 246 10.47 10.88 -4.62
CA ASN A 246 10.92 11.69 -5.74
C ASN A 246 12.45 11.62 -5.93
N ASN A 247 13.11 12.77 -6.06
CA ASN A 247 14.56 12.92 -6.21
C ASN A 247 15.28 13.22 -4.88
N GLU A 248 14.64 12.98 -3.73
CA GLU A 248 15.27 13.24 -2.43
C GLU A 248 16.50 12.35 -2.24
N LYS A 249 17.59 12.94 -1.74
CA LYS A 249 18.86 12.23 -1.48
C LYS A 249 18.85 11.44 -0.18
N ASP A 250 18.06 11.88 0.80
CA ASP A 250 17.95 11.25 2.10
C ASP A 250 16.64 10.46 2.19
N PRO A 251 16.66 9.21 2.66
CA PRO A 251 15.44 8.42 2.82
C PRO A 251 14.50 9.09 3.82
N TYR A 252 13.19 8.95 3.61
CA TYR A 252 12.20 9.35 4.61
C TYR A 252 11.94 8.28 5.65
N PHE A 253 12.30 7.04 5.34
CA PHE A 253 12.17 5.91 6.21
C PHE A 253 13.32 4.94 5.98
N SER A 254 14.03 4.59 7.04
CA SER A 254 15.17 3.69 7.05
C SER A 254 14.99 2.66 8.14
N VAL A 255 15.24 1.40 7.81
CA VAL A 255 15.15 0.27 8.74
C VAL A 255 16.40 -0.58 8.58
N SER A 256 17.08 -0.84 9.69
CA SER A 256 18.25 -1.73 9.78
C SER A 256 17.94 -2.94 10.64
N SER A 257 18.53 -4.10 10.32
CA SER A 257 18.47 -5.32 11.13
C SER A 257 18.94 -5.13 12.58
N GLU A 258 19.69 -4.06 12.87
CA GLU A 258 20.21 -3.76 14.20
C GLU A 258 19.21 -3.02 15.10
N MET A 259 18.04 -2.63 14.58
CA MET A 259 17.00 -2.00 15.40
C MET A 259 16.50 -2.94 16.50
N GLU A 260 16.16 -2.38 17.67
CA GLU A 260 15.71 -3.14 18.86
C GLU A 260 14.56 -4.11 18.55
N ALA A 261 13.66 -3.70 17.66
CA ALA A 261 12.57 -4.51 17.13
C ALA A 261 13.03 -5.91 16.67
N PHE A 262 14.22 -6.00 16.08
CA PHE A 262 14.74 -7.23 15.49
C PHE A 262 15.51 -8.13 16.47
N LYS A 263 15.77 -7.64 17.69
CA LYS A 263 16.24 -8.50 18.78
C LYS A 263 15.14 -9.44 19.27
N LYS A 264 13.89 -8.96 19.26
CA LYS A 264 12.70 -9.76 19.60
C LYS A 264 12.22 -10.61 18.42
N PHE A 265 12.18 -10.03 17.23
CA PHE A 265 11.69 -10.69 16.02
C PHE A 265 12.80 -10.83 14.99
N SER A 266 13.08 -12.02 14.47
CA SER A 266 14.14 -12.17 13.44
C SER A 266 13.86 -11.30 12.21
N TYR A 267 14.88 -10.60 11.70
CA TYR A 267 14.80 -9.78 10.47
C TYR A 267 14.50 -10.66 9.25
N PRO A 268 13.28 -10.63 8.67
CA PRO A 268 12.88 -11.59 7.63
C PRO A 268 13.22 -11.12 6.21
N PHE A 269 13.71 -9.88 6.06
CA PHE A 269 13.81 -9.20 4.77
C PHE A 269 15.10 -9.49 4.00
N ASN A 270 15.96 -10.40 4.46
CA ASN A 270 17.01 -10.97 3.60
C ASN A 270 16.43 -12.17 2.82
N SER A 271 15.46 -11.89 1.94
CA SER A 271 14.81 -12.93 1.14
C SER A 271 14.41 -12.44 -0.25
N SER A 272 13.73 -13.29 -1.02
CA SER A 272 13.13 -12.91 -2.30
C SER A 272 11.62 -12.80 -2.17
N TYR A 273 11.06 -11.78 -2.81
CA TYR A 273 9.66 -11.41 -2.69
C TYR A 273 9.02 -11.26 -4.08
N TYR A 274 7.70 -11.32 -4.13
CA TYR A 274 6.91 -10.95 -5.30
C TYR A 274 6.13 -9.67 -5.03
N LEU A 275 5.90 -8.91 -6.09
CA LEU A 275 5.20 -7.64 -6.05
C LEU A 275 3.68 -7.83 -6.11
N ILE A 276 2.95 -6.99 -5.39
CA ILE A 276 1.50 -6.87 -5.37
C ILE A 276 1.13 -5.41 -5.60
N ILE A 277 0.12 -5.20 -6.45
CA ILE A 277 -0.44 -3.89 -6.75
C ILE A 277 -1.96 -3.98 -6.62
N ASN A 278 -2.57 -3.08 -5.84
CA ASN A 278 -4.03 -3.03 -5.70
C ASN A 278 -4.53 -1.64 -5.32
N VAL A 279 -5.87 -1.51 -5.36
CA VAL A 279 -6.59 -0.46 -4.66
C VAL A 279 -7.74 -1.10 -3.87
N ALA A 280 -7.66 -1.08 -2.55
CA ALA A 280 -8.75 -1.50 -1.68
C ALA A 280 -9.80 -0.38 -1.53
N ALA A 281 -11.01 -0.78 -1.11
CA ALA A 281 -12.12 0.11 -0.77
C ALA A 281 -12.49 -0.08 0.71
N GLY A 282 -12.36 0.98 1.51
CA GLY A 282 -12.52 0.96 2.96
C GLY A 282 -11.43 0.13 3.63
N GLY A 283 -11.80 -0.55 4.72
CA GLY A 283 -10.89 -1.35 5.53
C GLY A 283 -10.22 -0.58 6.66
N ILE A 284 -9.45 -1.30 7.48
CA ILE A 284 -8.90 -0.80 8.75
C ILE A 284 -7.96 0.41 8.53
N TYR A 285 -7.18 0.40 7.45
CA TYR A 285 -6.15 1.41 7.19
C TYR A 285 -6.69 2.83 7.01
N ASP A 286 -7.92 2.96 6.48
CA ASP A 286 -8.62 4.24 6.32
C ASP A 286 -9.79 4.38 7.31
N ASP A 287 -9.64 3.81 8.51
CA ASP A 287 -10.61 3.91 9.61
C ASP A 287 -12.03 3.42 9.26
N TYR A 288 -12.13 2.46 8.32
CA TYR A 288 -13.38 1.94 7.76
C TYR A 288 -14.25 2.98 7.02
N TRP A 289 -13.76 4.21 6.82
CA TRP A 289 -14.52 5.26 6.18
C TRP A 289 -14.64 5.03 4.68
N VAL A 290 -15.82 5.31 4.13
CA VAL A 290 -16.07 5.22 2.69
C VAL A 290 -17.09 6.28 2.28
N ASP A 291 -16.73 7.10 1.29
CA ASP A 291 -17.68 7.92 0.54
C ASP A 291 -17.97 7.25 -0.81
N LYS A 292 -19.20 6.74 -0.98
CA LYS A 292 -19.61 6.06 -2.23
C LYS A 292 -19.52 6.98 -3.45
N ALA A 293 -19.72 8.29 -3.30
CA ALA A 293 -19.64 9.24 -4.40
C ALA A 293 -18.19 9.50 -4.85
N ALA A 294 -17.20 9.17 -4.02
CA ALA A 294 -15.80 9.26 -4.38
C ALA A 294 -15.37 8.20 -5.41
N PHE A 295 -16.08 7.08 -5.52
CA PHE A 295 -15.76 5.99 -6.44
C PHE A 295 -16.36 6.22 -7.82
N CYS A 296 -15.80 5.59 -8.85
CA CYS A 296 -16.43 5.56 -10.17
C CYS A 296 -17.76 4.80 -10.11
N SER A 297 -18.81 5.28 -10.77
CA SER A 297 -20.13 4.63 -10.80
C SER A 297 -20.27 3.56 -11.89
N ASP A 298 -19.37 3.57 -12.87
CA ASP A 298 -19.40 2.76 -14.08
C ASP A 298 -17.98 2.61 -14.65
N GLU A 299 -17.87 1.94 -15.80
CA GLU A 299 -16.60 1.72 -16.49
C GLU A 299 -15.97 3.02 -16.99
N GLN A 300 -16.77 3.98 -17.45
CA GLN A 300 -16.30 5.27 -17.96
C GLN A 300 -15.94 6.25 -16.84
N CYS A 301 -16.30 5.94 -15.59
CA CYS A 301 -16.26 6.86 -14.46
C CYS A 301 -17.07 8.14 -14.72
N SER A 302 -18.26 7.99 -15.31
CA SER A 302 -19.06 9.11 -15.85
C SER A 302 -19.52 10.11 -14.79
N ASN A 303 -19.51 9.73 -13.50
CA ASN A 303 -19.83 10.61 -12.39
C ASN A 303 -18.73 11.63 -12.05
N LYS A 304 -17.58 11.61 -12.74
CA LYS A 304 -16.47 12.53 -12.48
C LYS A 304 -16.18 13.40 -13.70
N LEU A 305 -15.93 14.69 -13.46
CA LEU A 305 -15.45 15.61 -14.50
C LEU A 305 -14.08 15.19 -15.05
N ALA A 306 -13.22 14.68 -14.17
CA ALA A 306 -11.92 14.10 -14.51
C ALA A 306 -11.91 12.62 -14.05
N PRO A 307 -12.19 11.65 -14.96
CA PRO A 307 -12.25 10.22 -14.63
C PRO A 307 -11.04 9.71 -13.86
N ASP A 308 -9.84 10.15 -14.25
CA ASP A 308 -8.57 9.75 -13.64
C ASP A 308 -8.42 10.17 -12.18
N SER A 309 -9.20 11.13 -11.66
CA SER A 309 -9.21 11.44 -10.22
C SER A 309 -9.75 10.30 -9.36
N GLY A 310 -10.48 9.35 -9.94
CA GLY A 310 -10.98 8.13 -9.30
C GLY A 310 -10.11 6.89 -9.54
N ARG A 311 -8.94 7.05 -10.16
CA ARG A 311 -8.09 5.94 -10.60
C ARG A 311 -6.72 6.02 -9.94
N PHE A 312 -6.14 4.86 -9.67
CA PHE A 312 -4.72 4.74 -9.37
C PHE A 312 -3.98 4.59 -10.69
N LEU A 313 -3.17 5.58 -11.05
CA LEU A 313 -2.41 5.61 -12.29
C LEU A 313 -0.96 5.26 -11.99
N ILE A 314 -0.41 4.36 -12.80
CA ILE A 314 0.97 3.92 -12.69
C ILE A 314 1.59 4.11 -14.08
N ASP A 315 2.60 4.96 -14.14
CA ASP A 315 3.32 5.32 -15.36
C ASP A 315 4.38 4.30 -15.68
N TRP A 316 5.24 3.98 -14.71
CA TRP A 316 6.27 2.98 -14.91
C TRP A 316 6.74 2.35 -13.61
N ILE A 317 7.36 1.19 -13.75
CA ILE A 317 8.04 0.46 -12.69
C ILE A 317 9.43 0.08 -13.19
N GLU A 318 10.46 0.41 -12.41
CA GLU A 318 11.85 0.07 -12.69
C GLU A 318 12.42 -0.79 -11.58
N TYR A 319 13.04 -1.91 -11.94
CA TYR A 319 13.79 -2.78 -11.03
C TYR A 319 15.24 -2.88 -11.47
N GLN A 320 16.12 -2.45 -10.58
CA GLN A 320 17.56 -2.43 -10.78
C GLN A 320 18.20 -3.32 -9.71
N GLN A 321 18.90 -4.38 -10.12
CA GLN A 321 19.84 -5.02 -9.21
C GLN A 321 21.07 -4.09 -9.09
N ILE A 322 21.50 -3.80 -7.87
CA ILE A 322 22.68 -2.97 -7.61
C ILE A 322 23.76 -3.86 -6.99
N ASP A 323 25.02 -3.44 -7.07
CA ASP A 323 26.17 -4.21 -6.57
C ASP A 323 26.33 -4.15 -5.05
#